data_AF-A0A8C5STZ7-F1
#
_entry.id   AF-A0A8C5STZ7-F1
#
_cell.length_a   1.000
_cell.length_b   1.000
_cell.length_c   1.000
_cell.angle_alpha   90.00
_cell.angle_beta   90.00
_cell.angle_gamma   90.00
#
_symmetry.space_group_name_H-M   'P 1'
#
loop_
_entity.id
_entity.type
_entity.pdbx_description
1 polymer ?
#
loop_
_entity_poly.entity_id
_entity_poly.type
_entity_poly.pdbx_seq_one_letter_code
_entity_poly.pdbx_strand_id
1 'polypeptide(L)' 'MSRYTRPPNTSLFVRNVADATRPEDLRREFGRYGPVVDVYIPLDFYTRRPRGFAYIQYPLFHCIVIAVHCCYCILT' A
#
# COMPACT_ATOMS: atom_id res chain seq x y z
N MET A 1 2.68 -8.21 -32.78
CA MET A 1 2.87 -7.07 -31.85
C MET A 1 1.93 -7.29 -30.66
N SER A 2 2.41 -7.87 -29.56
CA SER A 2 1.58 -8.11 -28.36
C SER A 2 2.34 -7.88 -27.04
N ARG A 3 3.38 -7.03 -27.06
CA ARG A 3 4.14 -6.64 -25.86
C ARG A 3 3.51 -5.46 -25.12
N TYR A 4 2.22 -5.59 -24.81
CA TYR A 4 1.51 -4.77 -23.83
C TYR A 4 0.48 -5.74 -23.23
N THR A 5 0.41 -6.05 -21.96
CA THR A 5 1.03 -5.50 -20.78
C THR A 5 0.73 -6.54 -19.72
N ARG A 6 1.74 -7.28 -19.25
CA ARG A 6 1.60 -7.82 -17.91
C ARG A 6 1.37 -6.56 -17.07
N PRO A 7 0.18 -6.34 -16.45
CA PRO A 7 -0.06 -5.10 -15.73
C PRO A 7 1.14 -4.95 -14.83
N PRO A 8 1.92 -3.86 -14.99
CA PRO A 8 3.13 -3.71 -14.22
C PRO A 8 2.62 -3.81 -12.79
N ASN A 9 3.22 -4.66 -11.98
CA ASN A 9 2.75 -5.06 -10.67
C ASN A 9 2.51 -3.81 -9.82
N THR A 10 1.25 -3.35 -9.76
CA THR A 10 0.87 -2.11 -9.09
C THR A 10 0.70 -2.28 -7.58
N SER A 11 1.34 -3.32 -7.03
CA SER A 11 1.26 -3.68 -5.61
C SER A 11 2.40 -2.97 -4.88
N LEU A 12 2.05 -1.99 -4.06
CA LEU A 12 2.93 -1.31 -3.12
C LEU A 12 3.03 -2.15 -1.85
N PHE A 13 4.26 -2.44 -1.41
CA PHE A 13 4.52 -3.09 -0.14
C PHE A 13 4.93 -2.04 0.89
N VAL A 14 4.15 -1.90 1.95
CA VAL A 14 4.39 -0.95 3.04
C VAL A 14 4.89 -1.74 4.25
N ARG A 15 6.07 -1.40 4.76
CA ARG A 15 6.61 -1.92 6.03
C ARG A 15 6.48 -0.85 7.11
N ASN A 16 6.51 -1.29 8.37
CA ASN A 16 6.37 -0.44 9.56
C ASN A 16 4.98 0.18 9.72
N VAL A 17 3.94 -0.59 9.37
CA VAL A 17 2.55 -0.22 9.64
C VAL A 17 2.26 -0.46 11.12
N ALA A 18 1.70 0.54 11.81
CA ALA A 18 1.43 0.45 13.25
C ALA A 18 0.38 -0.62 13.57
N ASP A 19 0.41 -1.14 14.79
CA ASP A 19 -0.43 -2.27 15.22
C ASP A 19 -1.93 -1.95 15.20
N ALA A 20 -2.24 -0.67 15.36
CA ALA A 20 -3.59 -0.12 15.37
C ALA A 20 -4.08 0.30 13.97
N THR A 21 -3.23 0.28 12.95
CA THR A 21 -3.59 0.75 11.61
C THR A 21 -4.55 -0.21 10.93
N ARG A 22 -5.73 0.29 10.56
CA ARG A 22 -6.74 -0.47 9.83
C ARG A 22 -6.61 -0.24 8.32
N PRO A 23 -7.18 -1.13 7.49
CA PRO A 23 -7.21 -0.91 6.04
C PRO A 23 -7.96 0.38 5.66
N GLU A 24 -8.94 0.79 6.46
CA GLU A 24 -9.66 2.06 6.33
C GLU A 24 -8.73 3.30 6.50
N ASP A 25 -7.84 3.28 7.49
CA ASP A 25 -6.87 4.36 7.72
C ASP A 25 -5.86 4.45 6.57
N LEU A 26 -5.30 3.31 6.16
CA LEU A 26 -4.40 3.26 5.01
C LEU A 26 -5.11 3.79 3.76
N ARG A 27 -6.32 3.33 3.49
CA ARG A 27 -7.06 3.76 2.29
C ARG A 27 -7.37 5.25 2.32
N ARG A 28 -7.56 5.86 3.49
CA ARG A 28 -7.76 7.30 3.65
C ARG A 28 -6.46 8.10 3.47
N GLU A 29 -5.37 7.66 4.09
CA GLU A 29 -4.04 8.28 3.97
C GLU A 29 -3.52 8.18 2.53
N PHE A 30 -3.55 6.97 1.97
CA PHE A 30 -3.08 6.66 0.62
C PHE A 30 -4.02 7.16 -0.47
N GLY A 31 -5.30 7.33 -0.17
CA GLY A 31 -6.28 7.98 -1.04
C GLY A 31 -5.89 9.41 -1.42
N ARG A 32 -5.08 10.09 -0.59
CA ARG A 32 -4.53 11.43 -0.90
C ARG A 32 -3.48 11.40 -2.01
N TYR A 33 -2.74 10.31 -2.14
CA TYR A 33 -1.70 10.13 -3.16
C TYR A 33 -2.26 9.55 -4.47
N GLY A 34 -3.41 8.86 -4.41
CA GLY A 34 -4.11 8.39 -5.59
C GLY A 34 -5.22 7.37 -5.30
N PRO A 35 -5.95 6.95 -6.34
CA PRO A 35 -6.99 5.94 -6.21
C PRO A 35 -6.38 4.60 -5.77
N VAL A 36 -6.84 4.06 -4.64
CA VAL A 36 -6.44 2.75 -4.14
C VAL A 36 -7.44 1.71 -4.64
N VAL A 37 -6.95 0.64 -5.28
CA VAL A 37 -7.77 -0.48 -5.76
C VAL A 37 -8.13 -1.41 -4.61
N ASP A 38 -7.12 -1.85 -3.87
CA ASP A 38 -7.30 -2.82 -2.79
C ASP A 38 -6.24 -2.63 -1.70
N VAL A 39 -6.58 -2.95 -0.46
CA VAL A 39 -5.65 -2.91 0.68
C VAL A 39 -5.75 -4.24 1.42
N TYR A 40 -4.64 -4.95 1.47
CA TYR A 40 -4.52 -6.23 2.16
C TYR A 40 -3.55 -6.12 3.32
N ILE A 41 -4.06 -6.35 4.54
CA ILE A 41 -3.25 -6.39 5.77
C ILE A 41 -3.40 -7.79 6.37
N PRO A 42 -2.37 -8.65 6.29
CA PRO A 42 -2.41 -9.92 6.97
C PRO A 42 -2.30 -9.70 8.48
N LEU A 43 -3.42 -10.00 9.15
CA LEU A 43 -3.55 -9.98 10.60
C LEU A 43 -3.25 -11.39 11.13
N ASP A 44 -2.39 -11.47 12.13
CA ASP A 44 -2.15 -12.74 12.80
C ASP A 44 -3.36 -13.06 13.70
N PHE A 45 -4.10 -14.13 13.36
CA PHE A 45 -5.34 -14.49 14.07
C PHE A 45 -5.11 -14.90 15.53
N TYR A 46 -3.90 -15.39 15.87
CA TYR A 46 -3.58 -15.88 17.20
C TYR A 46 -3.14 -14.77 18.16
N THR A 47 -2.29 -13.86 17.68
CA THR A 47 -1.78 -12.76 18.49
C THR A 47 -2.60 -11.48 18.36
N ARG A 48 -3.52 -11.41 17.37
CA ARG A 48 -4.20 -10.19 16.91
C ARG A 48 -3.25 -9.02 16.61
N ARG A 49 -1.96 -9.31 16.42
CA ARG A 49 -0.97 -8.30 16.06
C ARG A 49 -0.81 -8.31 14.55
N PRO A 50 -0.98 -7.18 13.87
CA PRO A 50 -0.62 -7.12 12.46
C PRO A 50 0.89 -7.30 12.36
N ARG A 51 1.35 -7.99 11.32
CA ARG A 51 2.79 -8.28 11.16
C ARG A 51 3.64 -7.05 10.78
N GLY A 52 3.10 -5.84 10.97
CA GLY A 52 3.76 -4.58 10.66
C GLY A 52 3.94 -4.31 9.17
N PHE A 53 3.20 -5.02 8.31
CA PHE A 53 3.23 -4.81 6.86
C PHE A 53 1.85 -4.86 6.23
N ALA A 54 1.69 -4.10 5.16
CA ALA A 54 0.48 -4.04 4.35
C ALA A 54 0.83 -4.06 2.86
N TYR A 55 -0.10 -4.59 2.07
CA TYR A 55 -0.05 -4.56 0.62
C TYR A 55 -1.15 -3.63 0.11
N ILE A 56 -0.80 -2.71 -0.78
CA ILE A 56 -1.72 -1.74 -1.35
C ILE A 56 -1.66 -1.85 -2.87
N GLN A 57 -2.78 -2.16 -3.50
CA GLN A 57 -2.89 -2.25 -4.95
C GLN A 57 -3.33 -0.90 -5.50
N TYR A 58 -2.58 -0.36 -6.45
CA TYR A 58 -2.94 0.83 -7.21
C TYR A 58 -3.39 0.47 -8.63
N PRO A 59 -4.11 1.36 -9.34
CA PRO A 59 -4.41 1.15 -10.74
C PRO A 59 -3.29 1.65 -11.66
N LEU A 60 -2.41 2.53 -11.16
CA LEU A 60 -1.41 3.24 -11.96
C LEU A 60 -0.04 3.23 -11.28
N PHE A 61 1.01 3.14 -12.09
CA PHE A 61 2.41 3.21 -11.64
C PHE A 61 2.77 4.58 -11.05
N HIS A 62 2.19 5.65 -11.59
CA HIS A 62 2.47 7.01 -11.15
C HIS A 62 2.12 7.22 -9.66
N CYS A 63 1.01 6.65 -9.21
CA CYS A 63 0.55 6.76 -7.81
C CYS A 63 1.53 6.10 -6.82
N ILE A 64 2.15 4.99 -7.22
CA ILE A 64 3.13 4.26 -6.41
C ILE A 64 4.36 5.13 -6.14
N VAL A 65 4.87 5.82 -7.18
CA VAL A 65 6.05 6.69 -7.06
C VAL A 65 5.78 7.82 -6.08
N ILE A 66 4.61 8.46 -6.18
CA ILE A 66 4.20 9.55 -5.26
C ILE A 66 4.10 9.03 -3.82
N ALA A 67 3.42 7.89 -3.62
CA ALA A 67 3.23 7.30 -2.32
C ALA A 67 4.57 6.95 -1.64
N VAL A 68 5.51 6.32 -2.37
CA VAL A 68 6.85 5.98 -1.84
C VAL A 68 7.65 7.23 -1.51
N HIS A 69 7.65 8.22 -2.40
CA HIS A 69 8.42 9.45 -2.22
C HIS A 69 7.92 10.26 -1.02
N CYS A 70 6.60 10.32 -0.82
CA CYS A 70 6.02 11.01 0.33
C CYS A 70 6.22 10.23 1.64
N CYS A 71 6.16 8.89 1.61
CA CYS A 71 6.43 8.07 2.79
C CYS A 71 7.88 8.22 3.27
N TYR A 72 8.85 8.31 2.35
CA TYR A 72 10.24 8.60 2.69
C TYR A 72 10.45 10.01 3.25
N CYS A 73 9.63 10.98 2.82
CA CYS A 73 9.69 12.35 3.34
C CYS A 73 9.15 12.49 4.78
N ILE A 74 8.30 11.56 5.22
CA ILE A 74 7.70 11.56 6.58
C ILE A 74 8.61 10.88 7.62
N LEU A 75 9.56 10.05 7.18
CA LEU A 75 10.48 9.31 8.06
C LEU A 75 11.85 9.98 8.29
N THR A 76 12.15 11.12 7.65
CA THR A 76 13.39 11.92 7.89
C THR A 76 13.09 13.19 8.66
#